data_AF-A0A7Y3BIK9-F1
#
_entry.id   AF-A0A7Y3BIK9-F1
#
_cell.length_a   1.000
_cell.length_b   1.000
_cell.length_c   1.000
_cell.angle_alpha   90.00
_cell.angle_beta   90.00
_cell.angle_gamma   90.00
#
_symmetry.space_group_name_H-M   'P 1'
#
loop_
_entity.id
_entity.type
_entity.pdbx_description
1 polymer ?
#
loop_
_entity_poly.entity_id
_entity_poly.type
_entity_poly.pdbx_seq_one_letter_code
_entity_poly.pdbx_strand_id
1 'polypeptide(L)'
;MKLVGKHIDREVYYFDLESELEYIKNFNNWILLFICNSFLDEKYISNVFKTCIKYGVLEFRAQGKRGDWLDLQFCLAKVDLEIEKHTDYDISSGSGDNSINLESAIWECFYASVLPSRADWENIKIFCTTSDKVDYLKKIQNILDKIKSGWIPE
;
A
#
# COMPACT_ATOMS: atom_id res chain seq x y z
N MET A 1 -12.71 7.45 -3.03
CA MET A 1 -12.12 6.12 -3.06
C MET A 1 -12.88 5.38 -4.11
N LYS A 2 -12.18 4.77 -5.06
CA LYS A 2 -12.81 4.17 -6.23
C LYS A 2 -12.33 2.74 -6.39
N LEU A 3 -13.27 1.80 -6.45
CA LEU A 3 -12.99 0.42 -6.83
C LEU A 3 -12.47 0.42 -8.27
N VAL A 4 -11.23 -0.05 -8.46
CA VAL A 4 -10.59 -0.18 -9.78
C VAL A 4 -10.90 -1.54 -10.38
N GLY A 5 -10.91 -2.58 -9.54
CA GLY A 5 -11.23 -3.94 -9.95
C GLY A 5 -11.04 -4.94 -8.82
N LYS A 6 -11.20 -6.20 -9.18
CA LYS A 6 -11.00 -7.36 -8.30
C LYS A 6 -10.20 -8.40 -9.05
N HIS A 7 -9.31 -9.09 -8.35
CA HIS A 7 -8.65 -10.29 -8.83
C HIS A 7 -8.50 -11.24 -7.65
N ILE A 8 -8.74 -12.54 -7.86
CA ILE A 8 -8.92 -13.54 -6.79
C ILE A 8 -9.84 -13.01 -5.68
N ASP A 9 -9.45 -13.14 -4.42
CA ASP A 9 -10.18 -12.68 -3.24
C ASP A 9 -9.75 -11.27 -2.78
N ARG A 10 -9.17 -10.48 -3.70
CA ARG A 10 -8.67 -9.13 -3.38
C ARG A 10 -9.29 -8.04 -4.24
N GLU A 11 -9.84 -7.03 -3.57
CA GLU A 11 -10.38 -5.83 -4.19
C GLU A 11 -9.29 -4.75 -4.25
N VAL A 12 -9.17 -4.07 -5.39
CA VAL A 12 -8.22 -2.98 -5.58
C VAL A 12 -8.95 -1.66 -5.64
N TYR A 13 -8.59 -0.77 -4.73
CA TYR A 13 -9.13 0.58 -4.64
C TYR A 13 -8.05 1.60 -4.95
N TYR A 14 -8.41 2.63 -5.70
CA TYR A 14 -7.59 3.84 -5.84
C TYR A 14 -8.18 4.91 -4.93
N PHE A 15 -7.35 5.51 -4.07
CA PHE A 15 -7.81 6.51 -3.13
C PHE A 15 -6.87 7.71 -3.07
N ASP A 16 -7.46 8.88 -2.89
CA ASP A 16 -6.72 10.10 -2.63
C ASP A 16 -6.35 10.16 -1.15
N LEU A 17 -5.05 10.17 -0.87
CA LEU A 17 -4.54 10.10 0.49
C LEU A 17 -4.96 11.29 1.34
N GLU A 18 -4.96 12.50 0.78
CA GLU A 18 -5.22 13.72 1.54
C GLU A 18 -6.69 13.80 1.98
N SER A 19 -7.61 13.44 1.09
CA SER A 19 -9.03 13.61 1.33
C SER A 19 -9.70 12.39 1.95
N GLU A 20 -9.08 11.21 1.88
CA GLU A 20 -9.79 9.94 2.15
C GLU A 20 -9.11 9.04 3.18
N LEU A 21 -7.96 9.44 3.74
CA LEU A 21 -7.26 8.67 4.78
C LEU A 21 -8.17 8.31 5.96
N GLU A 22 -9.02 9.24 6.40
CA GLU A 22 -9.97 9.00 7.49
C GLU A 22 -11.02 7.94 7.18
N TYR A 23 -11.33 7.72 5.89
CA TYR A 23 -12.29 6.71 5.49
C TYR A 23 -11.73 5.29 5.60
N ILE A 24 -10.39 5.15 5.58
CA ILE A 24 -9.71 3.85 5.67
C ILE A 24 -9.97 3.14 6.99
N LYS A 25 -10.24 3.87 8.09
CA LYS A 25 -10.56 3.26 9.40
C LYS A 25 -11.78 2.34 9.40
N ASN A 26 -12.64 2.46 8.39
CA ASN A 26 -13.82 1.60 8.24
C ASN A 26 -13.49 0.24 7.63
N PHE A 27 -12.25 0.03 7.19
CA PHE A 27 -11.79 -1.21 6.61
C PHE A 27 -10.87 -1.92 7.58
N ASN A 28 -11.17 -3.20 7.79
CA ASN A 28 -10.23 -4.14 8.35
C ASN A 28 -9.58 -4.89 7.19
N ASN A 29 -8.37 -5.41 7.41
CA ASN A 29 -7.74 -6.38 6.53
C ASN A 29 -7.34 -5.83 5.14
N TRP A 30 -6.31 -4.97 5.13
CA TRP A 30 -5.91 -4.25 3.92
C TRP A 30 -4.41 -4.03 3.80
N ILE A 31 -3.97 -3.86 2.55
CA ILE A 31 -2.59 -3.62 2.12
C ILE A 31 -2.52 -2.21 1.55
N LEU A 32 -1.43 -1.49 1.80
CA LEU A 32 -1.16 -0.19 1.20
C LEU A 32 -0.08 -0.30 0.13
N LEU A 33 -0.42 0.01 -1.12
CA LEU A 33 0.53 0.26 -2.19
C LEU A 33 0.65 1.77 -2.41
N PHE A 34 1.82 2.35 -2.14
CA PHE A 34 2.04 3.78 -2.24
C PHE A 34 3.08 4.09 -3.34
N ILE A 35 2.61 4.74 -4.41
CA ILE A 35 3.42 5.22 -5.53
C ILE A 35 4.00 6.61 -5.19
N CYS A 36 5.32 6.75 -5.12
CA CYS A 36 5.98 7.99 -4.76
C CYS A 36 7.05 8.39 -5.77
N ASN A 37 6.74 9.42 -6.57
CA ASN A 37 7.67 9.99 -7.56
C ASN A 37 8.06 11.45 -7.27
N SER A 38 7.46 12.05 -6.24
CA SER A 38 7.66 13.45 -5.84
C SER A 38 8.17 13.55 -4.41
N PHE A 39 8.78 14.68 -4.06
CA PHE A 39 9.14 14.94 -2.67
C PHE A 39 7.89 15.15 -1.82
N LEU A 40 7.91 14.58 -0.62
CA LEU A 40 6.87 14.74 0.38
C LEU A 40 7.51 15.24 1.68
N ASP A 41 6.75 16.02 2.44
CA ASP A 41 7.16 16.45 3.78
C ASP A 41 7.23 15.24 4.71
N GLU A 42 8.35 15.11 5.42
CA GLU A 42 8.65 13.95 6.26
C GLU A 42 7.67 13.84 7.44
N LYS A 43 7.33 14.97 8.06
CA LYS A 43 6.40 15.01 9.19
C LYS A 43 4.99 14.63 8.74
N TYR A 44 4.56 15.12 7.59
CA TYR A 44 3.29 14.74 6.97
C TYR A 44 3.23 13.23 6.73
N ILE A 45 4.24 12.65 6.10
CA ILE A 45 4.28 11.22 5.79
C ILE A 45 4.38 10.33 7.03
N SER A 46 5.16 10.74 8.02
CA SER A 46 5.21 10.06 9.32
C SER A 46 3.81 10.00 9.96
N ASN A 47 3.05 11.10 9.94
CA ASN A 47 1.68 11.13 10.47
C ASN A 47 0.72 10.25 9.66
N VAL A 48 0.82 10.26 8.34
CA VAL A 48 0.03 9.38 7.47
C VAL A 48 0.29 7.92 7.83
N PHE A 49 1.56 7.50 7.91
CA PHE A 49 1.90 6.10 8.20
C PHE A 49 1.50 5.66 9.58
N LYS A 50 1.72 6.50 10.61
CA LYS A 50 1.19 6.25 11.96
C LYS A 50 -0.33 6.08 11.94
N THR A 51 -1.04 6.81 11.08
CA THR A 51 -2.50 6.68 10.93
C THR A 51 -2.88 5.36 10.25
N CYS A 52 -2.22 4.99 9.14
CA CYS A 52 -2.42 3.71 8.47
C CYS A 52 -2.18 2.51 9.41
N ILE A 53 -1.13 2.58 10.22
CA ILE A 53 -0.78 1.56 11.23
C ILE A 53 -1.88 1.45 12.29
N LYS A 54 -2.34 2.59 12.84
CA LYS A 54 -3.48 2.62 13.79
C LYS A 54 -4.76 2.06 13.18
N TYR A 55 -4.97 2.26 11.88
CA TYR A 55 -6.11 1.73 11.13
C TYR A 55 -5.90 0.29 10.63
N GLY A 56 -4.84 -0.38 11.09
CA GLY A 56 -4.72 -1.83 10.99
C GLY A 56 -4.23 -2.34 9.65
N VAL A 57 -3.49 -1.53 8.87
CA VAL A 57 -2.78 -1.99 7.67
C VAL A 57 -2.01 -3.30 7.97
N LEU A 58 -2.05 -4.24 7.03
CA LEU A 58 -1.42 -5.55 7.17
C LEU A 58 -0.03 -5.58 6.55
N GLU A 59 0.11 -4.91 5.42
CA GLU A 59 1.32 -4.87 4.62
C GLU A 59 1.46 -3.51 3.94
N PHE A 60 2.67 -2.99 3.94
CA PHE A 60 3.04 -1.80 3.19
C PHE A 60 3.95 -2.16 2.03
N ARG A 61 3.70 -1.53 0.88
CA ARG A 61 4.56 -1.59 -0.31
C ARG A 61 4.76 -0.19 -0.88
N ALA A 62 6.02 0.14 -1.10
CA ALA A 62 6.40 1.38 -1.76
C ALA A 62 6.78 1.12 -3.22
N GLN A 63 6.43 2.05 -4.10
CA GLN A 63 6.81 2.03 -5.51
C GLN A 63 7.19 3.44 -5.96
N GLY A 64 7.98 3.56 -7.02
CA GLY A 64 8.29 4.82 -7.68
C GLY A 64 9.71 5.27 -7.43
N LYS A 65 10.05 6.49 -7.87
CA LYS A 65 11.43 7.02 -7.77
C LYS A 65 11.94 7.18 -6.34
N ARG A 66 11.04 7.16 -5.36
CA ARG A 66 11.34 7.29 -3.93
C ARG A 66 10.78 6.10 -3.14
N GLY A 67 10.60 4.95 -3.78
CA GLY A 67 10.12 3.72 -3.14
C GLY A 67 10.94 3.36 -1.90
N ASP A 68 12.25 3.27 -2.03
CA ASP A 68 13.16 2.91 -0.92
C ASP A 68 13.08 3.92 0.24
N TRP A 69 13.00 5.22 -0.09
CA TRP A 69 12.85 6.27 0.91
C TRP A 69 11.52 6.14 1.64
N LEU A 70 10.44 5.86 0.91
CA LEU A 70 9.10 5.74 1.46
C LEU A 70 8.95 4.50 2.35
N ASP A 71 9.59 3.38 1.98
CA ASP A 71 9.69 2.17 2.80
C ASP A 71 10.44 2.42 4.11
N LEU A 72 11.58 3.13 4.06
CA LEU A 72 12.29 3.56 5.25
C LEU A 72 11.40 4.43 6.16
N GLN A 73 10.67 5.38 5.58
CA GLN A 73 9.75 6.24 6.34
C GLN A 73 8.62 5.44 6.99
N PHE A 74 8.07 4.43 6.33
CA PHE A 74 7.05 3.56 6.91
C PHE A 74 7.60 2.77 8.11
N CYS A 75 8.79 2.18 7.96
CA CYS A 75 9.46 1.45 9.04
C CYS A 75 9.76 2.34 10.25
N LEU A 76 10.28 3.57 10.02
CA LEU A 76 10.53 4.52 11.10
C LEU A 76 9.24 4.94 11.81
N ALA A 77 8.17 5.21 11.05
CA ALA A 77 6.87 5.57 11.61
C ALA A 77 6.28 4.45 12.47
N LYS A 78 6.48 3.18 12.07
CA LYS A 78 6.11 2.00 12.87
C LYS A 78 6.87 1.96 14.19
N VAL A 79 8.20 1.99 14.14
CA VAL A 79 9.05 1.93 15.34
C VAL A 79 8.73 3.06 16.32
N ASP A 80 8.60 4.29 15.83
CA ASP A 80 8.20 5.43 16.65
C ASP A 80 6.89 5.18 17.39
N LEU A 81 5.89 4.63 16.68
CA LEU A 81 4.56 4.41 17.23
C LEU A 81 4.55 3.25 18.23
N GLU A 82 5.32 2.19 17.97
CA GLU A 82 5.51 1.07 18.89
C GLU A 82 6.12 1.53 20.21
N ILE A 83 7.13 2.41 20.15
CA ILE A 83 7.74 3.04 21.31
C ILE A 83 6.72 3.93 22.05
N GLU A 84 5.99 4.78 21.32
CA GLU A 84 4.99 5.70 21.91
C GLU A 84 3.85 4.94 22.62
N LYS A 85 3.41 3.81 22.05
CA LYS A 85 2.25 3.05 22.54
C LYS A 85 2.61 1.87 23.43
N HIS A 86 3.89 1.55 23.58
CA HIS A 86 4.36 0.36 24.28
C HIS A 86 3.68 -0.91 23.75
N THR A 87 3.55 -1.02 22.44
CA THR A 87 2.90 -2.16 21.75
C THR A 87 3.72 -2.55 20.53
N ASP A 88 3.64 -3.83 20.14
CA ASP A 88 4.19 -4.32 18.88
C ASP A 88 3.07 -4.35 17.83
N TYR A 89 3.33 -3.82 16.63
CA TYR A 89 2.38 -3.86 15.52
C TYR A 89 2.77 -4.96 14.52
N ASP A 90 1.97 -6.03 14.48
CA ASP A 90 2.12 -7.13 13.51
C ASP A 90 1.68 -6.67 12.10
N ILE A 91 2.67 -6.14 11.38
CA ILE A 91 2.60 -5.51 10.05
C ILE A 91 3.87 -5.84 9.30
N SER A 92 3.72 -6.29 8.05
CA SER A 92 4.83 -6.52 7.12
C SER A 92 5.15 -5.27 6.30
N SER A 93 6.43 -5.07 5.96
CA SER A 93 6.83 -4.14 4.91
C SER A 93 7.59 -4.92 3.86
N GLY A 94 7.20 -4.77 2.58
CA GLY A 94 8.02 -5.23 1.47
C GLY A 94 9.10 -4.20 1.18
N SER A 95 10.31 -4.64 0.79
CA SER A 95 11.38 -3.72 0.41
C SER A 95 10.90 -2.83 -0.75
N GLY A 96 10.84 -1.52 -0.51
CA GLY A 96 10.76 -0.55 -1.60
C GLY A 96 12.01 -0.74 -2.45
N ASP A 97 11.82 -1.16 -3.70
CA ASP A 97 12.89 -1.22 -4.68
C ASP A 97 12.49 -0.33 -5.85
N ASN A 98 13.24 0.77 -6.00
CA ASN A 98 13.07 1.75 -7.08
C ASN A 98 13.19 1.14 -8.48
N SER A 99 13.75 -0.07 -8.64
CA SER A 99 13.82 -0.81 -9.89
C SER A 99 12.51 -1.55 -10.23
N ILE A 100 11.65 -1.78 -9.23
CA ILE A 100 10.35 -2.44 -9.41
C ILE A 100 9.38 -1.49 -10.09
N ASN A 101 8.92 -1.89 -11.27
CA ASN A 101 7.90 -1.16 -12.00
C ASN A 101 6.51 -1.34 -11.35
N LEU A 102 5.56 -0.48 -11.69
CA LEU A 102 4.22 -0.52 -11.11
C LEU A 102 3.49 -1.86 -11.37
N GLU A 103 3.76 -2.51 -12.49
CA GLU A 103 3.11 -3.78 -12.83
C GLU A 103 3.57 -4.90 -11.88
N SER A 104 4.88 -4.98 -11.62
CA SER A 104 5.47 -5.88 -10.63
C SER A 104 4.97 -5.59 -9.22
N ALA A 105 4.95 -4.33 -8.80
CA ALA A 105 4.45 -3.96 -7.47
C ALA A 105 2.97 -4.34 -7.24
N ILE A 106 2.12 -4.17 -8.26
CA ILE A 106 0.72 -4.60 -8.18
C ILE A 106 0.61 -6.12 -8.15
N TRP A 107 1.37 -6.83 -8.99
CA TRP A 107 1.39 -8.30 -9.01
C TRP A 107 1.80 -8.86 -7.65
N GLU A 108 2.81 -8.29 -7.02
CA GLU A 108 3.27 -8.69 -5.69
C GLU A 108 2.20 -8.52 -4.61
N CYS A 109 1.34 -7.49 -4.72
CA CYS A 109 0.19 -7.31 -3.83
C CYS A 109 -0.84 -8.45 -3.92
N PHE A 110 -0.76 -9.35 -4.90
CA PHE A 110 -1.59 -10.55 -4.98
C PHE A 110 -0.81 -11.81 -4.64
N TYR A 111 0.41 -11.94 -5.14
CA TYR A 111 1.12 -13.22 -5.22
C TYR A 111 2.40 -13.30 -4.37
N ALA A 112 2.89 -12.17 -3.87
CA ALA A 112 4.08 -12.10 -3.02
C ALA A 112 3.83 -11.42 -1.67
N SER A 113 2.56 -11.23 -1.30
CA SER A 113 2.19 -10.66 -0.01
C SER A 113 2.63 -11.55 1.15
N VAL A 114 3.28 -10.94 2.13
CA VAL A 114 3.59 -11.57 3.42
C VAL A 114 2.67 -10.95 4.44
N LEU A 115 1.63 -11.68 4.85
CA LEU A 115 0.60 -11.13 5.74
C LEU A 115 0.76 -11.65 7.16
N PRO A 116 0.43 -10.81 8.17
CA PRO A 116 0.45 -11.20 9.56
C PRO A 116 -0.58 -12.31 9.83
N SER A 117 -0.38 -13.07 10.91
CA SER A 117 -1.22 -14.22 11.26
C SER A 117 -2.71 -13.87 11.46
N ARG A 118 -2.99 -12.61 11.83
CA ARG A 118 -4.34 -12.06 11.99
C ARG A 118 -5.08 -11.76 10.68
N ALA A 119 -4.42 -11.88 9.53
CA ALA A 119 -5.01 -11.55 8.25
C ALA A 119 -6.09 -12.57 7.85
N ASP A 120 -7.23 -12.06 7.41
CA ASP A 120 -8.28 -12.81 6.73
C ASP A 120 -7.93 -12.91 5.24
N TRP A 121 -7.40 -14.05 4.81
CA TRP A 121 -6.91 -14.23 3.44
C TRP A 121 -7.99 -14.09 2.36
N GLU A 122 -9.26 -14.24 2.71
CA GLU A 122 -10.39 -14.21 1.76
C GLU A 122 -10.97 -12.82 1.55
N ASN A 123 -10.59 -11.82 2.37
CA ASN A 123 -11.23 -10.50 2.37
C ASN A 123 -10.20 -9.35 2.37
N ILE A 124 -9.16 -9.44 1.55
CA ILE A 124 -8.09 -8.44 1.51
C ILE A 124 -8.45 -7.29 0.57
N LYS A 125 -8.24 -6.06 1.03
CA LYS A 125 -8.32 -4.86 0.17
C LYS A 125 -6.93 -4.32 -0.11
N ILE A 126 -6.64 -4.01 -1.37
CA ILE A 126 -5.41 -3.34 -1.78
C ILE A 126 -5.77 -1.89 -2.03
N PHE A 127 -5.27 -1.00 -1.19
CA PHE A 127 -5.42 0.43 -1.35
C PHE A 127 -4.19 1.00 -2.06
N CYS A 128 -4.40 1.47 -3.29
CA CYS A 128 -3.40 2.15 -4.09
C CYS A 128 -3.55 3.67 -3.92
N THR A 129 -2.45 4.34 -3.61
CA THR A 129 -2.37 5.80 -3.55
C THR A 129 -1.08 6.32 -4.16
N THR A 130 -0.99 7.63 -4.34
CA THR A 130 0.16 8.28 -4.95
C THR A 130 0.52 9.60 -4.27
N SER A 131 1.80 9.96 -4.32
CA SER A 131 2.34 11.24 -3.84
C SER A 131 2.22 12.36 -4.87
N ASP A 132 2.09 11.98 -6.13
CA ASP A 132 1.95 12.91 -7.24
C ASP A 132 0.47 13.01 -7.63
N LYS A 133 0.03 14.15 -8.16
CA LYS A 133 -1.37 14.31 -8.60
C LYS A 133 -1.65 13.60 -9.93
N VAL A 134 -0.87 12.56 -10.25
CA VAL A 134 -1.03 11.77 -11.47
C VAL A 134 -2.13 10.75 -11.24
N ASP A 135 -3.07 10.68 -12.17
CA ASP A 135 -4.12 9.67 -12.12
C ASP A 135 -3.59 8.33 -12.66
N TYR A 136 -3.25 7.42 -11.74
CA TYR A 136 -2.82 6.06 -12.07
C TYR A 136 -3.98 5.09 -12.34
N LEU A 137 -5.24 5.52 -12.20
CA LEU A 137 -6.39 4.62 -12.22
C LEU A 137 -6.46 3.78 -13.49
N LYS A 138 -6.35 4.41 -14.66
CA LYS A 138 -6.39 3.68 -15.94
C LYS A 138 -5.21 2.72 -16.09
N LYS A 139 -4.03 3.11 -15.59
CA LYS A 139 -2.83 2.26 -15.63
C LYS A 139 -2.99 1.04 -14.73
N ILE A 140 -3.47 1.23 -13.49
CA ILE A 140 -3.77 0.14 -12.55
C ILE A 140 -4.83 -0.78 -13.15
N GLN A 141 -5.90 -0.25 -13.73
CA GLN A 141 -6.95 -1.05 -14.35
C GLN A 141 -6.41 -1.94 -15.48
N ASN A 142 -5.60 -1.38 -16.38
CA ASN A 142 -4.95 -2.15 -17.45
C ASN A 142 -4.05 -3.26 -16.89
N ILE A 143 -3.30 -3.00 -15.81
CA ILE A 143 -2.44 -4.01 -15.17
C ILE A 143 -3.30 -5.14 -14.57
N LEU A 144 -4.41 -4.80 -13.91
CA LEU A 144 -5.34 -5.81 -13.40
C LEU A 144 -5.92 -6.68 -14.50
N ASP A 145 -6.25 -6.09 -15.66
CA ASP A 145 -6.78 -6.86 -16.79
C ASP A 145 -5.72 -7.80 -17.38
N LYS A 146 -4.44 -7.38 -17.43
CA LYS A 146 -3.33 -8.29 -17.75
C LYS A 146 -3.25 -9.43 -16.73
N ILE A 147 -3.22 -9.14 -15.44
CA ILE A 147 -3.11 -10.16 -14.38
C ILE A 147 -4.25 -11.19 -14.47
N LYS A 148 -5.50 -10.74 -14.69
CA LYS A 148 -6.65 -11.63 -14.86
C LYS A 148 -6.52 -12.57 -16.07
N SER A 149 -5.79 -12.15 -17.11
CA SER A 149 -5.48 -12.99 -18.27
C SER A 149 -4.33 -13.98 -18.04
N GLY A 150 -3.79 -14.06 -16.83
CA GLY A 150 -2.69 -14.96 -16.46
C GLY A 150 -1.30 -14.39 -16.74
N TRP A 151 -1.20 -13.09 -16.99
CA TRP A 151 0.08 -12.42 -17.21
C TRP A 151 0.91 -12.33 -15.91
N ILE A 152 2.23 -12.52 -16.06
CA ILE A 152 3.23 -12.38 -15.00
C ILE A 152 4.22 -11.30 -15.47
N PRO A 153 4.55 -10.31 -14.62
CA PRO A 153 5.57 -9.30 -14.93
C PRO A 153 6.94 -9.93 -15.16
N GLU A 154 7.70 -9.33 -16.08
CA GLU A 154 9.12 -9.63 -16.32
C GLU A 154 10.02 -9.08 -15.22
#